data_AF-A0A6N9V2P2-F1
#
_entry.id   AF-A0A6N9V2P2-F1
#
_cell.length_a   1.000
_cell.length_b   1.000
_cell.length_c   1.000
_cell.angle_alpha   90.00
_cell.angle_beta   90.00
_cell.angle_gamma   90.00
#
_symmetry.space_group_name_H-M   'P 1'
#
loop_
_entity.id
_entity.type
_entity.pdbx_description
1 polymer ?
#
loop_
_entity_poly.entity_id
_entity_poly.type
_entity_poly.pdbx_seq_one_letter_code
_entity_poly.pdbx_strand_id
1 'polypeptide(L)'
;RRAARLTPDVERLRDRPAPASVVVGDSEDRVELQSLGTGRRARGALAVGTGAALGTAERYAVHSAVALLTLTTARSRSLQGAEQRLGAAVLRMLLAGQPDHARAVAGDLYGGLLDAPFRLLIAEAAAPAGFDLLTETMEAAAARSGEALLMVPEGERVVVLAADGGTAVAACAAYAEAQDDRAPREGGTEDSDVVVGLSAPCGPIAVSAAYKQAEQALSVARRRGRALVEHEELAAGSVLPLLADDAVRAFADGMLRALYEHDAKGRGDLVASLRAWLSRHGQWDAAAADLGVHRHTLRYRMRRVEEILGRSLDDPDVRMELWLALKATEAAAPPEE
;
A
#
# COMPACT_ATOMS: atom_id res chain seq x y z
N ARG A 1 -12.96 -13.98 26.88
CA ARG A 1 -12.09 -14.54 27.96
C ARG A 1 -12.23 -16.06 28.18
N ARG A 2 -13.38 -16.72 27.92
CA ARG A 2 -13.52 -18.20 28.01
C ARG A 2 -12.99 -18.94 26.77
N ALA A 3 -13.25 -18.42 25.57
CA ALA A 3 -12.79 -18.99 24.29
C ALA A 3 -11.24 -19.13 24.20
N ALA A 4 -10.50 -18.15 24.71
CA ALA A 4 -9.03 -18.19 24.73
C ALA A 4 -8.45 -19.37 25.54
N ARG A 5 -9.20 -19.93 26.50
CA ARG A 5 -8.78 -21.11 27.27
C ARG A 5 -8.85 -22.40 26.46
N LEU A 6 -9.67 -22.43 25.40
CA LEU A 6 -9.89 -23.60 24.54
C LEU A 6 -8.96 -23.60 23.32
N THR A 7 -8.22 -22.51 23.05
CA THR A 7 -7.31 -22.38 21.91
C THR A 7 -6.32 -23.55 21.80
N PRO A 8 -5.63 -24.00 22.87
CA PRO A 8 -4.69 -25.11 22.78
C PRO A 8 -5.36 -26.44 22.40
N ASP A 9 -6.59 -26.66 22.88
CA ASP A 9 -7.38 -27.86 22.55
C ASP A 9 -7.87 -27.85 21.11
N VAL A 10 -8.28 -26.67 20.62
CA VAL A 10 -8.69 -26.47 19.23
C VAL A 10 -7.50 -26.68 18.29
N GLU A 11 -6.30 -26.18 18.63
CA GLU A 11 -5.09 -26.42 17.84
C GLU A 11 -4.73 -27.91 17.76
N ARG A 12 -4.75 -28.61 18.89
CA ARG A 12 -4.54 -30.08 18.92
C ARG A 12 -5.58 -30.84 18.09
N LEU A 13 -6.83 -30.37 18.09
CA LEU A 13 -7.90 -30.96 17.29
C LEU A 13 -7.70 -30.73 15.78
N ARG A 14 -7.08 -29.61 15.36
CA ARG A 14 -6.82 -29.30 13.94
C ARG A 14 -5.80 -30.21 13.28
N ASP A 15 -4.86 -30.74 14.05
CA ASP A 15 -3.84 -31.68 13.55
C ASP A 15 -4.35 -33.11 13.38
N ARG A 16 -5.60 -33.38 13.81
CA ARG A 16 -6.26 -34.66 13.58
C ARG A 16 -7.05 -34.65 12.25
N PRO A 17 -7.11 -35.79 11.53
CA PRO A 17 -8.00 -35.93 10.39
C PRO A 17 -9.46 -35.79 10.85
N ALA A 18 -10.23 -34.97 10.14
CA ALA A 18 -11.64 -34.76 10.43
C ALA A 18 -12.49 -35.91 9.85
N PRO A 19 -13.56 -36.36 10.55
CA PRO A 19 -14.06 -35.81 11.82
C PRO A 19 -13.31 -36.35 13.05
N ALA A 20 -13.03 -35.46 14.01
CA ALA A 20 -12.41 -35.74 15.30
C ALA A 20 -13.14 -34.96 16.40
N SER A 21 -13.16 -35.52 17.61
CA SER A 21 -13.71 -34.86 18.79
C SER A 21 -12.77 -34.93 19.99
N VAL A 22 -12.91 -33.98 20.92
CA VAL A 22 -12.25 -34.00 22.22
C VAL A 22 -13.16 -33.36 23.27
N VAL A 23 -13.12 -33.87 24.50
CA VAL A 23 -13.85 -33.29 25.63
C VAL A 23 -12.84 -32.56 26.52
N VAL A 24 -13.17 -31.33 26.90
CA VAL A 24 -12.35 -30.44 27.74
C VAL A 24 -13.19 -30.01 28.94
N GLY A 25 -12.56 -29.91 30.12
CA GLY A 25 -13.23 -29.48 31.36
C GLY A 25 -13.57 -30.61 32.33
N ASP A 26 -14.12 -30.24 33.48
CA ASP A 26 -14.52 -31.15 34.56
C ASP A 26 -16.03 -31.48 34.49
N SER A 27 -16.59 -32.09 35.54
CA SER A 27 -18.00 -32.49 35.57
C SER A 27 -18.98 -31.32 35.61
N GLU A 28 -18.55 -30.11 36.01
CA GLU A 28 -19.42 -28.92 36.11
C GLU A 28 -19.22 -27.95 34.94
N ASP A 29 -18.07 -27.97 34.26
CA ASP A 29 -17.77 -27.12 33.10
C ASP A 29 -17.28 -27.93 31.88
N ARG A 30 -18.10 -28.86 31.42
CA ARG A 30 -17.77 -29.76 30.30
C ARG A 30 -18.01 -29.09 28.94
N VAL A 31 -17.02 -29.18 28.06
CA VAL A 31 -17.09 -28.70 26.66
C VAL A 31 -16.70 -29.83 25.71
N GLU A 32 -17.57 -30.15 24.76
CA GLU A 32 -17.27 -31.07 23.67
C GLU A 32 -16.85 -30.27 22.43
N LEU A 33 -15.59 -30.45 22.02
CA LEU A 33 -15.03 -29.86 20.81
C LEU A 33 -15.14 -30.86 19.66
N GLN A 34 -15.67 -30.40 18.54
CA GLN A 34 -15.87 -31.19 17.33
C GLN A 34 -15.19 -30.50 16.15
N SER A 35 -14.40 -31.23 15.37
CA SER A 35 -13.72 -30.69 14.18
C SER A 35 -14.72 -30.36 13.07
N LEU A 36 -14.57 -29.21 12.43
CA LEU A 36 -15.32 -28.85 11.22
C LEU A 36 -14.42 -29.01 9.99
N GLY A 37 -14.86 -29.76 8.98
CA GLY A 37 -14.10 -29.99 7.75
C GLY A 37 -14.13 -31.43 7.26
N THR A 38 -13.62 -31.63 6.04
CA THR A 38 -13.42 -32.94 5.42
C THR A 38 -11.92 -33.11 5.07
N GLY A 39 -11.30 -34.19 5.53
CA GLY A 39 -9.91 -34.55 5.17
C GLY A 39 -8.87 -34.44 6.30
N ARG A 40 -7.58 -34.36 5.93
CA ARG A 40 -6.43 -34.55 6.85
C ARG A 40 -6.22 -33.46 7.90
N ARG A 41 -6.84 -32.28 7.77
CA ARG A 41 -6.76 -31.19 8.76
C ARG A 41 -8.13 -30.58 8.96
N ALA A 42 -8.57 -30.45 10.22
CA ALA A 42 -9.78 -29.71 10.53
C ALA A 42 -9.60 -28.23 10.21
N ARG A 43 -10.64 -27.63 9.62
CA ARG A 43 -10.64 -26.23 9.17
C ARG A 43 -11.36 -25.27 10.12
N GLY A 44 -11.93 -25.80 11.21
CA GLY A 44 -12.51 -25.08 12.33
C GLY A 44 -12.90 -26.07 13.44
N ALA A 45 -13.50 -25.57 14.52
CA ALA A 45 -14.05 -26.40 15.59
C ALA A 45 -15.39 -25.83 16.10
N LEU A 46 -16.33 -26.72 16.41
CA LEU A 46 -17.56 -26.41 17.15
C LEU A 46 -17.32 -26.75 18.62
N ALA A 47 -17.53 -25.77 19.50
CA ALA A 47 -17.48 -25.98 20.95
C ALA A 47 -18.91 -26.02 21.52
N VAL A 48 -19.27 -27.13 22.15
CA VAL A 48 -20.59 -27.35 22.77
C VAL A 48 -20.41 -27.45 24.28
N GLY A 49 -20.88 -26.46 25.03
CA GLY A 49 -20.91 -26.51 26.49
C GLY A 49 -22.06 -27.38 26.98
N THR A 50 -21.79 -28.32 27.88
CA THR A 50 -22.77 -29.28 28.38
C THR A 50 -22.68 -29.40 29.91
N GLY A 51 -23.83 -29.54 30.58
CA GLY A 51 -23.86 -29.77 32.04
C GLY A 51 -23.64 -31.23 32.45
N ALA A 52 -23.62 -32.16 31.48
CA ALA A 52 -23.43 -33.59 31.68
C ALA A 52 -22.89 -34.24 30.41
N ALA A 53 -22.60 -35.55 30.46
CA ALA A 53 -22.24 -36.33 29.28
C ALA A 53 -23.40 -36.36 28.28
N LEU A 54 -23.12 -36.09 27.00
CA LEU A 54 -24.16 -36.11 25.97
C LEU A 54 -24.85 -37.47 25.90
N GLY A 55 -26.18 -37.47 25.93
CA GLY A 55 -27.02 -38.61 25.59
C GLY A 55 -27.02 -38.89 24.10
N THR A 56 -27.71 -39.96 23.69
CA THR A 56 -27.75 -40.38 22.28
C THR A 56 -28.39 -39.32 21.38
N ALA A 57 -29.51 -38.73 21.80
CA ALA A 57 -30.20 -37.68 21.02
C ALA A 57 -29.33 -36.43 20.84
N GLU A 58 -28.63 -36.00 21.89
CA GLU A 58 -27.77 -34.81 21.85
C GLU A 58 -26.54 -35.06 20.97
N ARG A 59 -25.95 -36.26 21.02
CA ARG A 59 -24.87 -36.65 20.08
C ARG A 59 -25.34 -36.61 18.62
N TYR A 60 -26.55 -37.07 18.33
CA TYR A 60 -27.12 -36.97 16.97
C TYR A 60 -27.31 -35.51 16.53
N ALA A 61 -27.79 -34.64 17.43
CA ALA A 61 -27.94 -33.22 17.16
C ALA A 61 -26.58 -32.55 16.88
N VAL A 62 -25.57 -32.83 17.71
CA VAL A 62 -24.20 -32.31 17.53
C VAL A 62 -23.58 -32.80 16.22
N HIS A 63 -23.68 -34.10 15.90
CA HIS A 63 -23.18 -34.61 14.61
C HIS A 63 -23.89 -33.97 13.41
N SER A 64 -25.21 -33.78 13.49
CA SER A 64 -25.97 -33.11 12.43
C SER A 64 -25.53 -31.66 12.26
N ALA A 65 -25.31 -30.94 13.37
CA ALA A 65 -24.79 -29.58 13.36
C ALA A 65 -23.38 -29.52 12.75
N VAL A 66 -22.47 -30.43 13.14
CA VAL A 66 -21.12 -30.54 12.58
C VAL A 66 -21.14 -30.78 11.07
N ALA A 67 -22.00 -31.67 10.59
CA ALA A 67 -22.14 -31.95 9.17
C ALA A 67 -22.66 -30.73 8.39
N LEU A 68 -23.70 -30.07 8.89
CA LEU A 68 -24.26 -28.86 8.26
C LEU A 68 -23.26 -27.71 8.28
N LEU A 69 -22.62 -27.43 9.42
CA LEU A 69 -21.60 -26.38 9.56
C LEU A 69 -20.38 -26.66 8.67
N THR A 70 -19.95 -27.91 8.57
CA THR A 70 -18.87 -28.30 7.65
C THR A 70 -19.27 -28.02 6.20
N LEU A 71 -20.49 -28.39 5.79
CA LEU A 71 -20.99 -28.16 4.44
C LEU A 71 -21.14 -26.67 4.12
N THR A 72 -21.77 -25.90 5.00
CA THR A 72 -22.02 -24.47 4.78
C THR A 72 -20.70 -23.69 4.76
N THR A 73 -19.79 -23.97 5.68
CA THR A 73 -18.47 -23.32 5.72
C THR A 73 -17.64 -23.68 4.48
N ALA A 74 -17.68 -24.94 4.03
CA ALA A 74 -16.99 -25.35 2.80
C ALA A 74 -17.56 -24.65 1.55
N ARG A 75 -18.90 -24.54 1.45
CA ARG A 75 -19.57 -23.85 0.35
C ARG A 75 -19.26 -22.36 0.35
N SER A 76 -19.35 -21.69 1.49
CA SER A 76 -19.01 -20.27 1.64
C SER A 76 -17.57 -19.98 1.24
N ARG A 77 -16.61 -20.81 1.67
CA ARG A 77 -15.19 -20.63 1.30
C ARG A 77 -14.91 -20.95 -0.17
N SER A 78 -15.56 -21.96 -0.74
CA SER A 78 -15.40 -22.27 -2.16
C SER A 78 -15.93 -21.13 -3.03
N LEU A 79 -17.05 -20.53 -2.63
CA LEU A 79 -17.62 -19.36 -3.29
C LEU A 79 -16.68 -18.16 -3.15
N GLN A 80 -16.25 -17.82 -1.93
CA GLN A 80 -15.33 -16.71 -1.69
C GLN A 80 -14.00 -16.87 -2.45
N GLY A 81 -13.45 -18.08 -2.50
CA GLY A 81 -12.27 -18.37 -3.31
C GLY A 81 -12.51 -18.27 -4.82
N ALA A 82 -13.73 -18.56 -5.29
CA ALA A 82 -14.10 -18.35 -6.69
C ALA A 82 -14.27 -16.86 -7.02
N GLU A 83 -14.92 -16.10 -6.13
CA GLU A 83 -15.08 -14.65 -6.23
C GLU A 83 -13.72 -13.94 -6.23
N GLN A 84 -12.78 -14.33 -5.35
CA GLN A 84 -11.42 -13.80 -5.35
C GLN A 84 -10.68 -14.10 -6.66
N ARG A 85 -10.79 -15.33 -7.20
CA ARG A 85 -10.18 -15.67 -8.50
C ARG A 85 -10.81 -14.89 -9.65
N LEU A 86 -12.12 -14.66 -9.61
CA LEU A 86 -12.84 -13.86 -10.57
C LEU A 86 -12.39 -12.40 -10.50
N GLY A 87 -12.36 -11.80 -9.31
CA GLY A 87 -11.87 -10.45 -9.08
C GLY A 87 -10.42 -10.26 -9.56
N ALA A 88 -9.54 -11.21 -9.26
CA ALA A 88 -8.17 -11.18 -9.76
C ALA A 88 -8.09 -11.28 -11.31
N ALA A 89 -8.99 -12.06 -11.94
CA ALA A 89 -9.07 -12.13 -13.40
C ALA A 89 -9.57 -10.81 -14.01
N VAL A 90 -10.59 -10.19 -13.40
CA VAL A 90 -11.13 -8.88 -13.79
C VAL A 90 -10.05 -7.81 -13.68
N LEU A 91 -9.32 -7.74 -12.56
CA LEU A 91 -8.20 -6.81 -12.38
C LEU A 91 -7.13 -7.00 -13.46
N ARG A 92 -6.74 -8.24 -13.76
CA ARG A 92 -5.77 -8.52 -14.84
C ARG A 92 -6.27 -8.07 -16.21
N MET A 93 -7.55 -8.26 -16.54
CA MET A 93 -8.13 -7.75 -17.79
C MET A 93 -8.09 -6.23 -17.86
N LEU A 94 -8.46 -5.55 -16.77
CA LEU A 94 -8.41 -4.09 -16.68
C LEU A 94 -6.97 -3.56 -16.82
N LEU A 95 -6.01 -4.17 -16.15
CA LEU A 95 -4.58 -3.83 -16.27
C LEU A 95 -4.03 -4.06 -17.67
N ALA A 96 -4.57 -5.05 -18.40
CA ALA A 96 -4.26 -5.32 -19.80
C ALA A 96 -4.99 -4.39 -20.79
N GLY A 97 -5.78 -3.42 -20.31
CA GLY A 97 -6.54 -2.50 -21.15
C GLY A 97 -7.74 -3.17 -21.84
N GLN A 98 -8.33 -4.19 -21.21
CA GLN A 98 -9.47 -4.94 -21.74
C GLN A 98 -10.75 -4.74 -20.90
N PRO A 99 -11.26 -3.50 -20.77
CA PRO A 99 -12.43 -3.21 -19.92
C PRO A 99 -13.71 -3.88 -20.41
N ASP A 100 -13.88 -4.05 -21.73
CA ASP A 100 -15.06 -4.72 -22.29
C ASP A 100 -15.12 -6.21 -21.89
N HIS A 101 -13.95 -6.87 -21.81
CA HIS A 101 -13.88 -8.27 -21.37
C HIS A 101 -14.16 -8.38 -19.87
N ALA A 102 -13.59 -7.47 -19.06
CA ALA A 102 -13.88 -7.38 -17.64
C ALA A 102 -15.39 -7.19 -17.38
N ARG A 103 -16.02 -6.29 -18.14
CA ARG A 103 -17.46 -6.03 -18.10
C ARG A 103 -18.30 -7.22 -18.54
N ALA A 104 -17.93 -7.90 -19.64
CA ALA A 104 -18.66 -9.07 -20.11
C ALA A 104 -18.63 -10.22 -19.10
N VAL A 105 -17.55 -10.35 -18.33
CA VAL A 105 -17.36 -11.44 -17.36
C VAL A 105 -17.98 -11.11 -16.00
N ALA A 106 -17.93 -9.86 -15.55
CA ALA A 106 -18.27 -9.48 -14.18
C ALA A 106 -19.16 -8.24 -14.05
N GLY A 107 -19.79 -7.79 -15.14
CA GLY A 107 -20.71 -6.65 -15.14
C GLY A 107 -21.90 -6.81 -14.18
N ASP A 108 -22.46 -8.02 -14.08
CA ASP A 108 -23.56 -8.28 -13.14
C ASP A 108 -23.11 -8.24 -11.67
N LEU A 109 -21.82 -8.47 -11.41
CA LEU A 109 -21.24 -8.52 -10.06
C LEU A 109 -20.80 -7.13 -9.59
N TYR A 110 -20.11 -6.38 -10.44
CA TYR A 110 -19.53 -5.09 -10.09
C TYR A 110 -20.33 -3.89 -10.62
N GLY A 111 -21.28 -4.11 -11.53
CA GLY A 111 -22.20 -3.09 -12.02
C GLY A 111 -21.50 -1.83 -12.51
N GLY A 112 -21.97 -0.69 -12.00
CA GLY A 112 -21.47 0.64 -12.35
C GLY A 112 -20.01 0.91 -11.98
N LEU A 113 -19.39 0.09 -11.11
CA LEU A 113 -17.96 0.21 -10.79
C LEU A 113 -17.09 0.04 -12.05
N LEU A 114 -17.53 -0.78 -13.01
CA LEU A 114 -16.79 -1.02 -14.25
C LEU A 114 -17.12 -0.02 -15.37
N ASP A 115 -17.98 0.97 -15.11
CA ASP A 115 -18.40 2.00 -16.08
C ASP A 115 -18.01 3.42 -15.68
N ALA A 116 -18.08 3.71 -14.38
CA ALA A 116 -17.89 5.04 -13.83
C ALA A 116 -16.41 5.34 -13.55
N PRO A 117 -16.06 6.61 -13.29
CA PRO A 117 -14.78 6.92 -12.66
C PRO A 117 -14.64 6.17 -11.33
N PHE A 118 -13.50 5.51 -11.16
CA PHE A 118 -13.13 4.83 -9.94
C PHE A 118 -11.71 5.22 -9.51
N ARG A 119 -11.41 4.94 -8.25
CA ARG A 119 -10.08 5.07 -7.66
C ARG A 119 -9.46 3.69 -7.50
N LEU A 120 -8.16 3.59 -7.76
CA LEU A 120 -7.37 2.40 -7.50
C LEU A 120 -6.54 2.64 -6.23
N LEU A 121 -6.67 1.74 -5.26
CA LEU A 121 -5.93 1.74 -4.02
C LEU A 121 -4.96 0.57 -4.03
N ILE A 122 -3.74 0.82 -3.55
CA ILE A 122 -2.80 -0.23 -3.20
C ILE A 122 -2.44 -0.03 -1.74
N ALA A 123 -2.79 -1.00 -0.91
CA ALA A 123 -2.42 -1.04 0.49
C ALA A 123 -1.37 -2.13 0.71
N GLU A 124 -0.37 -1.85 1.55
CA GLU A 124 0.65 -2.80 1.99
C GLU A 124 0.73 -2.81 3.52
N ALA A 125 0.91 -4.00 4.09
CA ALA A 125 1.12 -4.21 5.52
C ALA A 125 2.25 -5.22 5.74
N ALA A 126 2.92 -5.18 6.90
CA ALA A 126 4.02 -6.09 7.21
C ALA A 126 3.59 -7.57 7.30
N ALA A 127 2.32 -7.81 7.63
CA ALA A 127 1.71 -9.13 7.64
C ALA A 127 0.33 -9.12 6.96
N PRO A 128 -0.12 -10.24 6.37
CA PRO A 128 -1.44 -10.32 5.76
C PRO A 128 -2.61 -9.96 6.70
N ALA A 129 -2.48 -10.24 8.00
CA ALA A 129 -3.51 -9.87 8.97
C ALA A 129 -3.62 -8.34 9.19
N GLY A 130 -2.63 -7.56 8.75
CA GLY A 130 -2.61 -6.11 8.94
C GLY A 130 -3.69 -5.38 8.15
N PHE A 131 -4.14 -5.94 7.01
CA PHE A 131 -5.21 -5.33 6.21
C PHE A 131 -6.62 -5.80 6.60
N ASP A 132 -6.81 -6.77 7.49
CA ASP A 132 -8.13 -7.29 7.87
C ASP A 132 -9.08 -6.14 8.30
N LEU A 133 -8.63 -5.27 9.21
CA LEU A 133 -9.46 -4.17 9.69
C LEU A 133 -9.77 -3.13 8.59
N LEU A 134 -8.80 -2.79 7.74
CA LEU A 134 -9.02 -1.88 6.60
C LEU A 134 -10.06 -2.47 5.64
N THR A 135 -9.86 -3.74 5.26
CA THR A 135 -10.74 -4.42 4.29
C THR A 135 -12.16 -4.58 4.84
N GLU A 136 -12.34 -5.00 6.09
CA GLU A 136 -13.64 -5.07 6.76
C GLU A 136 -14.33 -3.70 6.82
N THR A 137 -13.58 -2.63 7.10
CA THR A 137 -14.12 -1.27 7.20
C THR A 137 -14.62 -0.78 5.84
N MET A 138 -13.85 -1.01 4.77
CA MET A 138 -14.22 -0.66 3.40
C MET A 138 -15.41 -1.48 2.89
N GLU A 139 -15.38 -2.80 3.09
CA GLU A 139 -16.48 -3.70 2.70
C GLU A 139 -17.78 -3.36 3.43
N ALA A 140 -17.71 -3.10 4.74
CA ALA A 140 -18.87 -2.71 5.52
C ALA A 140 -19.43 -1.35 5.09
N ALA A 141 -18.57 -0.40 4.70
CA ALA A 141 -19.01 0.88 4.15
C ALA A 141 -19.73 0.71 2.81
N ALA A 142 -19.11 -0.02 1.87
CA ALA A 142 -19.69 -0.31 0.56
C ALA A 142 -21.02 -1.06 0.67
N ALA A 143 -21.10 -2.06 1.55
CA ALA A 143 -22.32 -2.83 1.77
C ALA A 143 -23.49 -1.98 2.29
N ARG A 144 -23.21 -0.98 3.15
CA ARG A 144 -24.24 -0.06 3.67
C ARG A 144 -24.77 0.90 2.62
N SER A 145 -23.93 1.31 1.67
CA SER A 145 -24.29 2.23 0.58
C SER A 145 -24.80 1.51 -0.67
N GLY A 146 -24.64 0.19 -0.75
CA GLY A 146 -24.95 -0.58 -1.96
C GLY A 146 -23.91 -0.38 -3.07
N GLU A 147 -22.72 0.08 -2.71
CA GLU A 147 -21.60 0.25 -3.64
C GLU A 147 -20.91 -1.10 -3.91
N ALA A 148 -20.50 -1.33 -5.16
CA ALA A 148 -19.63 -2.43 -5.48
C ALA A 148 -18.17 -2.09 -5.16
N LEU A 149 -17.42 -3.09 -4.70
CA LEU A 149 -16.01 -3.00 -4.37
C LEU A 149 -15.30 -4.21 -4.96
N LEU A 150 -14.24 -3.99 -5.73
CA LEU A 150 -13.35 -5.07 -6.19
C LEU A 150 -12.10 -5.05 -5.34
N MET A 151 -11.85 -6.15 -4.63
CA MET A 151 -10.69 -6.31 -3.75
C MET A 151 -9.92 -7.57 -4.14
N VAL A 152 -8.60 -7.41 -4.35
CA VAL A 152 -7.71 -8.47 -4.79
C VAL A 152 -6.49 -8.53 -3.89
N PRO A 153 -6.39 -9.52 -2.98
CA PRO A 153 -5.18 -9.72 -2.19
C PRO A 153 -4.05 -10.30 -3.05
N GLU A 154 -2.85 -9.73 -2.93
CA GLU A 154 -1.62 -10.07 -3.63
C GLU A 154 -0.46 -10.18 -2.62
N GLY A 155 -0.44 -11.27 -1.83
CA GLY A 155 0.61 -11.49 -0.83
C GLY A 155 0.50 -10.50 0.33
N GLU A 156 1.48 -9.61 0.45
CA GLU A 156 1.54 -8.54 1.46
C GLU A 156 0.79 -7.26 1.03
N ARG A 157 0.20 -7.28 -0.16
CA ARG A 157 -0.57 -6.17 -0.73
C ARG A 157 -2.03 -6.53 -0.90
N VAL A 158 -2.88 -5.52 -0.89
CA VAL A 158 -4.24 -5.62 -1.42
C VAL A 158 -4.48 -4.49 -2.41
N VAL A 159 -4.98 -4.85 -3.59
CA VAL A 159 -5.39 -3.91 -4.64
C VAL A 159 -6.90 -3.77 -4.58
N VAL A 160 -7.38 -2.53 -4.52
CA VAL A 160 -8.81 -2.24 -4.42
C VAL A 160 -9.22 -1.28 -5.53
N LEU A 161 -10.32 -1.59 -6.23
CA LEU A 161 -11.04 -0.65 -7.07
C LEU A 161 -12.34 -0.28 -6.38
N ALA A 162 -12.54 1.02 -6.17
CA ALA A 162 -13.71 1.59 -5.51
C ALA A 162 -14.22 2.79 -6.30
N ALA A 163 -15.54 3.02 -6.28
CA ALA A 163 -16.13 4.17 -6.96
C ALA A 163 -15.51 5.49 -6.47
N ASP A 164 -15.25 6.42 -7.39
CA ASP A 164 -14.76 7.74 -7.02
C ASP A 164 -15.81 8.51 -6.21
N GLY A 165 -15.38 9.16 -5.13
CA GLY A 165 -16.29 9.75 -4.14
C GLY A 165 -17.16 8.75 -3.36
N GLY A 166 -16.93 7.44 -3.52
CA GLY A 166 -17.68 6.39 -2.84
C GLY A 166 -17.35 6.26 -1.34
N THR A 167 -18.28 5.69 -0.60
CA THR A 167 -18.15 5.44 0.84
C THR A 167 -16.98 4.54 1.21
N ALA A 168 -16.58 3.60 0.35
CA ALA A 168 -15.43 2.75 0.58
C ALA A 168 -14.10 3.54 0.57
N VAL A 169 -13.97 4.51 -0.34
CA VAL A 169 -12.79 5.40 -0.39
C VAL A 169 -12.76 6.30 0.85
N ALA A 170 -13.90 6.88 1.22
CA ALA A 170 -14.02 7.69 2.43
C ALA A 170 -13.69 6.90 3.71
N ALA A 171 -14.10 5.63 3.77
CA ALA A 171 -13.77 4.74 4.87
C ALA A 171 -12.27 4.43 4.95
N CYS A 172 -11.60 4.23 3.81
CA CYS A 172 -10.15 4.08 3.75
C CYS A 172 -9.42 5.34 4.24
N ALA A 173 -9.87 6.52 3.81
CA ALA A 173 -9.29 7.80 4.25
C ALA A 173 -9.45 8.00 5.77
N ALA A 174 -10.65 7.75 6.30
CA ALA A 174 -10.91 7.85 7.75
C ALA A 174 -10.10 6.83 8.57
N TYR A 175 -9.91 5.61 8.03
CA TYR A 175 -9.03 4.62 8.65
C TYR A 175 -7.58 5.11 8.74
N ALA A 176 -7.07 5.66 7.63
CA ALA A 176 -5.71 6.17 7.56
C ALA A 176 -5.49 7.39 8.47
N GLU A 177 -6.44 8.33 8.51
CA GLU A 177 -6.40 9.48 9.42
C GLU A 177 -6.37 9.02 10.89
N ALA A 178 -7.21 8.05 11.26
CA ALA A 178 -7.22 7.47 12.60
C ALA A 178 -5.94 6.66 12.94
N GLN A 179 -5.17 6.25 11.94
CA GLN A 179 -3.85 5.64 12.12
C GLN A 179 -2.78 6.72 12.32
N ASP A 180 -2.78 7.76 11.49
CA ASP A 180 -1.85 8.91 11.57
C ASP A 180 -2.00 9.69 12.90
N ASP A 181 -3.22 9.82 13.42
CA ASP A 181 -3.51 10.49 14.70
C ASP A 181 -3.03 9.72 15.94
N ARG A 182 -2.64 8.44 15.78
CA ARG A 182 -2.04 7.69 16.89
C ARG A 182 -0.65 8.26 17.11
N ALA A 183 -0.42 8.81 18.31
CA ALA A 183 0.89 9.31 18.71
C ALA A 183 1.98 8.28 18.37
N PRO A 184 3.13 8.69 17.79
CA PRO A 184 4.25 7.79 17.54
C PRO A 184 4.62 7.14 18.87
N ARG A 185 4.27 5.86 19.04
CA ARG A 185 4.68 5.12 20.23
C ARG A 185 6.18 4.89 20.12
N GLU A 186 6.89 5.04 21.23
CA GLU A 186 8.33 4.77 21.30
C GLU A 186 8.60 3.32 20.88
N GLY A 187 8.88 3.09 19.59
CA GLY A 187 9.20 1.77 19.04
C GLY A 187 8.48 1.38 17.75
N GLY A 188 8.75 2.09 16.64
CA GLY A 188 8.50 1.62 15.26
C GLY A 188 7.04 1.44 14.85
N THR A 189 6.83 1.29 13.54
CA THR A 189 5.55 0.87 12.93
C THR A 189 5.12 -0.48 13.51
N GLU A 190 3.88 -0.59 13.97
CA GLU A 190 3.32 -1.89 14.39
C GLU A 190 3.28 -2.83 13.16
N ASP A 191 3.39 -4.15 13.36
CA ASP A 191 3.19 -5.16 12.28
C ASP A 191 1.81 -5.03 11.60
N SER A 192 0.88 -4.27 12.20
CA SER A 192 -0.46 -3.97 11.73
C SER A 192 -0.63 -2.61 11.04
N ASP A 193 0.40 -1.77 10.95
CA ASP A 193 0.27 -0.49 10.27
C ASP A 193 0.16 -0.70 8.76
N VAL A 194 -0.92 -0.16 8.20
CA VAL A 194 -1.19 -0.25 6.77
C VAL A 194 -0.78 1.06 6.12
N VAL A 195 -0.06 0.96 5.00
CA VAL A 195 0.27 2.12 4.18
C VAL A 195 -0.48 2.00 2.87
N VAL A 196 -1.11 3.09 2.43
CA VAL A 196 -2.01 3.13 1.29
C VAL A 196 -1.57 4.20 0.29
N GLY A 197 -1.51 3.83 -0.98
CA GLY A 197 -1.45 4.77 -2.09
C GLY A 197 -2.76 4.80 -2.86
N LEU A 198 -3.27 5.99 -3.13
CA LEU A 198 -4.52 6.21 -3.87
C LEU A 198 -4.24 6.85 -5.24
N SER A 199 -4.78 6.30 -6.32
CA SER A 199 -4.71 6.92 -7.65
C SER A 199 -5.59 8.16 -7.75
N ALA A 200 -5.42 8.96 -8.81
CA ALA A 200 -6.43 9.93 -9.21
C ALA A 200 -7.70 9.20 -9.73
N PRO A 201 -8.87 9.88 -9.83
CA PRO A 201 -10.05 9.33 -10.48
C PRO A 201 -9.73 8.90 -11.91
N CYS A 202 -10.11 7.67 -12.28
CA CYS A 202 -9.80 7.11 -13.59
C CYS A 202 -10.96 6.29 -14.14
N GLY A 203 -11.05 6.20 -15.46
CA GLY A 203 -12.01 5.33 -16.13
C GLY A 203 -11.44 3.94 -16.44
N PRO A 204 -12.27 3.00 -16.94
CA PRO A 204 -11.92 1.60 -17.19
C PRO A 204 -10.70 1.35 -18.11
N ILE A 205 -10.39 2.28 -19.02
CA ILE A 205 -9.25 2.18 -19.94
C ILE A 205 -7.93 2.53 -19.24
N ALA A 206 -7.97 3.33 -18.16
CA ALA A 206 -6.80 3.93 -17.54
C ALA A 206 -6.28 3.15 -16.32
N VAL A 207 -6.78 1.94 -16.04
CA VAL A 207 -6.40 1.17 -14.82
C VAL A 207 -4.91 0.91 -14.72
N SER A 208 -4.22 0.63 -15.83
CA SER A 208 -2.77 0.45 -15.84
C SER A 208 -2.03 1.71 -15.38
N ALA A 209 -2.50 2.90 -15.79
CA ALA A 209 -1.93 4.16 -15.34
C ALA A 209 -2.27 4.42 -13.86
N ALA A 210 -3.52 4.19 -13.46
CA ALA A 210 -3.97 4.33 -12.08
C ALA A 210 -3.22 3.41 -11.11
N TYR A 211 -2.87 2.19 -11.54
CA TYR A 211 -2.02 1.27 -10.77
C TYR A 211 -0.65 1.90 -10.48
N LYS A 212 0.02 2.42 -11.51
CA LYS A 212 1.32 3.11 -11.35
C LYS A 212 1.20 4.35 -10.45
N GLN A 213 0.10 5.10 -10.57
CA GLN A 213 -0.17 6.26 -9.72
C GLN A 213 -0.31 5.87 -8.24
N ALA A 214 -1.07 4.81 -7.96
CA ALA A 214 -1.24 4.29 -6.61
C ALA A 214 0.08 3.73 -6.05
N GLU A 215 0.89 3.03 -6.85
CA GLU A 215 2.22 2.57 -6.43
C GLU A 215 3.16 3.75 -6.08
N GLN A 216 3.15 4.81 -6.89
CA GLN A 216 3.93 6.01 -6.60
C GLN A 216 3.46 6.69 -5.31
N ALA A 217 2.16 6.83 -5.12
CA ALA A 217 1.58 7.39 -3.90
C ALA A 217 1.92 6.55 -2.67
N LEU A 218 1.85 5.22 -2.79
CA LEU A 218 2.24 4.28 -1.74
C LEU A 218 3.73 4.42 -1.36
N SER A 219 4.61 4.57 -2.34
CA SER A 219 6.04 4.82 -2.11
C SER A 219 6.29 6.16 -1.40
N VAL A 220 5.52 7.20 -1.72
CA VAL A 220 5.59 8.49 -1.02
C VAL A 220 5.05 8.38 0.41
N ALA A 221 3.93 7.69 0.61
CA ALA A 221 3.32 7.47 1.92
C ALA A 221 4.31 6.80 2.89
N ARG A 222 5.00 5.73 2.44
CA ARG A 222 6.05 5.08 3.24
C ARG A 222 7.18 6.00 3.62
N ARG A 223 7.73 6.74 2.64
CA ARG A 223 8.86 7.65 2.87
C ARG A 223 8.51 8.79 3.81
N ARG A 224 7.26 9.25 3.79
CA ARG A 224 6.76 10.33 4.66
C ARG A 224 6.26 9.83 6.02
N GLY A 225 6.19 8.51 6.24
CA GLY A 225 5.58 7.94 7.44
C GLY A 225 4.10 8.30 7.57
N ARG A 226 3.37 8.36 6.45
CA ARG A 226 1.93 8.65 6.39
C ARG A 226 1.17 7.38 6.05
N ALA A 227 0.01 7.17 6.67
CA ALA A 227 -0.83 6.01 6.42
C ALA A 227 -1.45 6.04 5.01
N LEU A 228 -1.77 7.23 4.47
CA LEU A 228 -2.33 7.39 3.13
C LEU A 228 -1.76 8.62 2.42
N VAL A 229 -1.50 8.47 1.13
CA VAL A 229 -1.19 9.59 0.21
C VAL A 229 -2.01 9.41 -1.07
N GLU A 230 -2.59 10.50 -1.56
CA GLU A 230 -3.27 10.54 -2.85
C GLU A 230 -2.33 10.99 -3.96
N HIS A 231 -2.44 10.39 -5.14
CA HIS A 231 -1.64 10.78 -6.29
C HIS A 231 -1.91 12.23 -6.71
N GLU A 232 -3.13 12.73 -6.51
CA GLU A 232 -3.48 14.13 -6.79
C GLU A 232 -2.64 15.11 -5.94
N GLU A 233 -2.24 14.74 -4.72
CA GLU A 233 -1.31 15.52 -3.90
C GLU A 233 0.11 15.56 -4.50
N LEU A 234 0.49 14.53 -5.25
CA LEU A 234 1.76 14.49 -5.97
C LEU A 234 1.71 15.39 -7.22
N ALA A 235 0.59 15.36 -7.95
CA ALA A 235 0.37 16.16 -9.14
C ALA A 235 0.23 17.67 -8.82
N ALA A 236 -0.38 18.01 -7.68
CA ALA A 236 -0.48 19.37 -7.18
C ALA A 236 0.83 19.89 -6.54
N GLY A 237 1.77 19.00 -6.22
CA GLY A 237 2.88 19.26 -5.32
C GLY A 237 4.22 18.75 -5.81
N SER A 238 4.70 19.28 -6.94
CA SER A 238 6.10 19.19 -7.39
C SER A 238 6.55 17.84 -7.95
N VAL A 239 7.46 17.85 -8.94
CA VAL A 239 8.10 16.63 -9.48
C VAL A 239 9.12 16.02 -8.50
N LEU A 240 9.50 16.78 -7.46
CA LEU A 240 10.55 16.41 -6.52
C LEU A 240 10.35 15.05 -5.81
N PRO A 241 9.15 14.62 -5.39
CA PRO A 241 8.94 13.31 -4.77
C PRO A 241 9.27 12.13 -5.71
N LEU A 242 9.18 12.34 -7.04
CA LEU A 242 9.54 11.36 -8.06
C LEU A 242 11.07 11.25 -8.25
N LEU A 243 11.84 12.27 -7.82
CA LEU A 243 13.30 12.27 -7.91
C LEU A 243 13.98 11.51 -6.77
N ALA A 244 13.23 11.14 -5.72
CA ALA A 244 13.76 10.45 -4.55
C ALA A 244 13.76 8.90 -4.71
N ASP A 245 13.84 8.41 -5.95
CA ASP A 245 14.13 7.02 -6.31
C ASP A 245 15.65 6.76 -6.26
N ASP A 246 16.09 5.60 -5.75
CA ASP A 246 17.51 5.30 -5.56
C ASP A 246 18.30 5.29 -6.88
N ALA A 247 17.69 4.85 -7.98
CA ALA A 247 18.34 4.87 -9.29
C ALA A 247 18.48 6.31 -9.82
N VAL A 248 17.47 7.16 -9.57
CA VAL A 248 17.53 8.58 -9.93
C VAL A 248 18.60 9.31 -9.11
N ARG A 249 18.74 9.00 -7.81
CA ARG A 249 19.80 9.54 -6.96
C ARG A 249 21.18 9.12 -7.42
N ALA A 250 21.39 7.82 -7.66
CA ALA A 250 22.69 7.32 -8.13
C ALA A 250 23.11 7.95 -9.47
N PHE A 251 22.14 8.19 -10.35
CA PHE A 251 22.37 8.93 -11.59
C PHE A 251 22.72 10.41 -11.34
N ALA A 252 21.97 11.09 -10.48
CA ALA A 252 22.22 12.49 -10.10
C ALA A 252 23.60 12.67 -9.44
N ASP A 253 23.97 11.79 -8.51
CA ASP A 253 25.29 11.74 -7.88
C ASP A 253 26.37 11.52 -8.93
N GLY A 254 26.16 10.60 -9.87
CA GLY A 254 27.07 10.36 -10.99
C GLY A 254 27.32 11.61 -11.83
N MET A 255 26.28 12.41 -12.08
CA MET A 255 26.35 13.65 -12.86
C MET A 255 27.12 14.76 -12.11
N LEU A 256 26.93 14.88 -10.80
CA LEU A 256 27.52 15.96 -9.99
C LEU A 256 28.88 15.59 -9.36
N ARG A 257 29.26 14.31 -9.37
CA ARG A 257 30.48 13.78 -8.73
C ARG A 257 31.75 14.56 -9.06
N ALA A 258 31.98 14.89 -10.33
CA ALA A 258 33.19 15.61 -10.74
C ALA A 258 33.27 17.03 -10.14
N LEU A 259 32.12 17.67 -9.88
CA LEU A 259 32.05 18.96 -9.20
C LEU A 259 32.33 18.81 -7.70
N TYR A 260 31.74 17.80 -7.05
CA TYR A 260 32.02 17.50 -5.64
C TYR A 260 33.51 17.21 -5.39
N GLU A 261 34.13 16.39 -6.25
CA GLU A 261 35.55 16.09 -6.16
C GLU A 261 36.45 17.31 -6.38
N HIS A 262 36.01 18.25 -7.22
CA HIS A 262 36.72 19.51 -7.45
C HIS A 262 36.63 20.43 -6.23
N ASP A 263 35.43 20.64 -5.69
CA ASP A 263 35.19 21.48 -4.52
C ASP A 263 35.97 20.94 -3.29
N ALA A 264 36.04 19.62 -3.11
CA ALA A 264 36.81 18.96 -2.05
C ALA A 264 38.34 19.19 -2.12
N LYS A 265 38.90 19.51 -3.29
CA LYS A 265 40.36 19.70 -3.50
C LYS A 265 40.83 21.13 -3.24
N GLY A 266 39.93 22.04 -2.84
CA GLY A 266 40.28 23.35 -2.32
C GLY A 266 40.53 24.41 -3.40
N ARG A 267 39.42 25.00 -3.90
CA ARG A 267 39.24 26.41 -4.36
C ARG A 267 37.96 26.55 -5.21
N GLY A 268 36.83 26.05 -4.74
CA GLY A 268 35.57 26.22 -5.46
C GLY A 268 34.38 25.97 -4.56
N ASP A 269 33.37 26.83 -4.68
CA ASP A 269 32.00 26.52 -4.28
C ASP A 269 31.20 26.31 -5.58
N LEU A 270 31.68 25.44 -6.47
CA LEU A 270 31.09 25.29 -7.81
C LEU A 270 29.66 24.77 -7.70
N VAL A 271 29.42 23.79 -6.83
CA VAL A 271 28.07 23.24 -6.60
C VAL A 271 27.14 24.32 -6.02
N ALA A 272 27.59 25.05 -5.00
CA ALA A 272 26.81 26.13 -4.40
C ALA A 272 26.55 27.28 -5.39
N SER A 273 27.55 27.60 -6.22
CA SER A 273 27.44 28.66 -7.23
C SER A 273 26.49 28.27 -8.35
N LEU A 274 26.51 27.00 -8.79
CA LEU A 274 25.60 26.45 -9.79
C LEU A 274 24.17 26.48 -9.25
N ARG A 275 23.97 26.04 -8.00
CA ARG A 275 22.67 26.09 -7.32
C ARG A 275 22.12 27.51 -7.26
N ALA A 276 22.90 28.48 -6.80
CA ALA A 276 22.47 29.87 -6.68
C ALA A 276 22.14 30.48 -8.06
N TRP A 277 22.96 30.20 -9.07
CA TRP A 277 22.73 30.68 -10.44
C TRP A 277 21.46 30.09 -11.07
N LEU A 278 21.24 28.78 -10.94
CA LEU A 278 20.01 28.12 -11.42
C LEU A 278 18.76 28.58 -10.65
N SER A 279 18.87 28.79 -9.33
CA SER A 279 17.78 29.30 -8.48
C SER A 279 17.31 30.70 -8.90
N ARG A 280 18.20 31.49 -9.52
CA ARG A 280 17.89 32.81 -10.08
C ARG A 280 17.69 32.79 -11.60
N HIS A 281 17.37 31.64 -12.18
CA HIS A 281 17.11 31.45 -13.61
C HIS A 281 18.26 31.97 -14.51
N GLY A 282 19.49 31.87 -14.02
CA GLY A 282 20.70 32.31 -14.71
C GLY A 282 21.02 33.81 -14.62
N GLN A 283 20.31 34.56 -13.76
CA GLN A 283 20.59 35.99 -13.55
C GLN A 283 21.90 36.19 -12.77
N TRP A 284 22.91 36.72 -13.46
CA TRP A 284 24.26 36.88 -12.93
C TRP A 284 24.33 37.77 -11.68
N ASP A 285 23.72 38.95 -11.71
CA ASP A 285 23.85 39.91 -10.61
C ASP A 285 23.08 39.45 -9.35
N ALA A 286 21.88 38.88 -9.51
CA ALA A 286 21.09 38.35 -8.40
C ALA A 286 21.77 37.14 -7.74
N ALA A 287 22.25 36.17 -8.53
CA ALA A 287 22.94 35.00 -7.99
C ALA A 287 24.30 35.35 -7.36
N ALA A 288 25.02 36.33 -7.92
CA ALA A 288 26.28 36.79 -7.35
C ALA A 288 26.05 37.51 -6.01
N ALA A 289 24.96 38.28 -5.89
CA ALA A 289 24.55 38.91 -4.64
C ALA A 289 24.21 37.86 -3.56
N ASP A 290 23.44 36.81 -3.89
CA ASP A 290 23.12 35.72 -2.95
C ASP A 290 24.38 35.01 -2.41
N LEU A 291 25.43 34.92 -3.23
CA LEU A 291 26.71 34.28 -2.87
C LEU A 291 27.72 35.24 -2.22
N GLY A 292 27.45 36.54 -2.16
CA GLY A 292 28.42 37.53 -1.68
C GLY A 292 29.68 37.68 -2.55
N VAL A 293 29.58 37.37 -3.85
CA VAL A 293 30.72 37.43 -4.80
C VAL A 293 30.46 38.42 -5.94
N HIS A 294 31.51 38.80 -6.66
CA HIS A 294 31.35 39.61 -7.86
C HIS A 294 30.82 38.76 -9.03
N ARG A 295 29.97 39.33 -9.90
CA ARG A 295 29.46 38.66 -11.12
C ARG A 295 30.54 38.03 -12.02
N HIS A 296 31.75 38.58 -12.03
CA HIS A 296 32.87 38.07 -12.83
C HIS A 296 33.42 36.78 -12.23
N THR A 297 33.48 36.68 -10.90
CA THR A 297 33.80 35.46 -10.17
C THR A 297 32.76 34.38 -10.42
N LEU A 298 31.47 34.71 -10.36
CA LEU A 298 30.40 33.75 -10.66
C LEU A 298 30.49 33.23 -12.11
N ARG A 299 30.74 34.12 -13.09
CA ARG A 299 30.92 33.72 -14.49
C ARG A 299 32.14 32.81 -14.68
N TYR A 300 33.24 33.09 -13.99
CA TYR A 300 34.41 32.20 -13.99
C TYR A 300 34.07 30.82 -13.42
N ARG A 301 33.35 30.76 -12.30
CA ARG A 301 32.88 29.51 -11.69
C ARG A 301 31.96 28.73 -12.63
N MET A 302 31.02 29.38 -13.31
CA MET A 302 30.12 28.71 -14.26
C MET A 302 30.85 28.17 -15.49
N ARG A 303 31.83 28.90 -16.04
CA ARG A 303 32.71 28.36 -17.09
C ARG A 303 33.47 27.12 -16.62
N ARG A 304 33.94 27.14 -15.38
CA ARG A 304 34.63 25.99 -14.79
C ARG A 304 33.71 24.78 -14.63
N VAL A 305 32.43 25.00 -14.29
CA VAL A 305 31.40 23.95 -14.26
C VAL A 305 31.22 23.36 -15.67
N GLU A 306 31.08 24.18 -16.70
CA GLU A 306 30.96 23.72 -18.10
C GLU A 306 32.17 22.89 -18.55
N GLU A 307 33.38 23.32 -18.21
CA GLU A 307 34.63 22.60 -18.51
C GLU A 307 34.70 21.23 -17.82
N ILE A 308 34.31 21.15 -16.55
CA ILE A 308 34.37 19.89 -15.77
C ILE A 308 33.30 18.90 -16.26
N LEU A 309 32.10 19.39 -16.55
CA LEU A 309 30.99 18.54 -16.97
C LEU A 309 31.03 18.22 -18.47
N GLY A 310 31.75 19.00 -19.27
CA GLY A 310 31.73 18.89 -20.73
C GLY A 310 30.38 19.26 -21.36
N ARG A 311 29.58 20.09 -20.67
CA ARG A 311 28.22 20.46 -21.06
C ARG A 311 28.07 21.98 -21.04
N SER A 312 27.36 22.52 -22.01
CA SER A 312 27.08 23.96 -22.08
C SER A 312 25.93 24.33 -21.15
N LEU A 313 26.14 25.32 -20.29
CA LEU A 313 25.09 25.92 -19.48
C LEU A 313 24.24 26.89 -20.29
N ASP A 314 24.49 27.14 -21.57
CA ASP A 314 23.55 27.88 -22.43
C ASP A 314 22.38 27.00 -22.93
N ASP A 315 22.52 25.68 -22.82
CA ASP A 315 21.47 24.72 -23.19
C ASP A 315 20.42 24.59 -22.07
N PRO A 316 19.13 24.88 -22.35
CA PRO A 316 18.06 24.78 -21.36
C PRO A 316 17.86 23.35 -20.82
N ASP A 317 18.12 22.32 -21.63
CA ASP A 317 17.98 20.92 -21.21
C ASP A 317 19.08 20.56 -20.20
N VAL A 318 20.31 21.03 -20.45
CA VAL A 318 21.43 20.89 -19.50
C VAL A 318 21.11 21.59 -18.18
N ARG A 319 20.57 22.82 -18.21
CA ARG A 319 20.17 23.53 -16.99
C ARG A 319 19.11 22.77 -16.21
N MET A 320 18.11 22.24 -16.91
CA MET A 320 17.03 21.46 -16.30
C MET A 320 17.57 20.20 -15.63
N GLU A 321 18.37 19.41 -16.33
CA GLU A 321 18.94 18.18 -15.79
C GLU A 321 19.82 18.45 -14.56
N LEU A 322 20.67 19.49 -14.60
CA LEU A 322 21.51 19.86 -13.47
C LEU A 322 20.69 20.37 -12.28
N TRP A 323 19.60 21.12 -12.54
CA TRP A 323 18.69 21.55 -11.49
C TRP A 323 17.99 20.37 -10.82
N LEU A 324 17.51 19.41 -11.60
CA LEU A 324 16.89 18.19 -11.10
C LEU A 324 17.89 17.33 -10.32
N ALA A 325 19.12 17.19 -10.81
CA ALA A 325 20.19 16.47 -10.10
C ALA A 325 20.49 17.10 -8.74
N LEU A 326 20.64 18.43 -8.68
CA LEU A 326 20.84 19.14 -7.40
C LEU A 326 19.67 18.90 -6.44
N LYS A 327 18.43 18.93 -6.94
CA LYS A 327 17.25 18.68 -6.12
C LYS A 327 17.10 17.24 -5.64
N ALA A 328 17.49 16.26 -6.46
CA ALA A 328 17.47 14.84 -6.11
C ALA A 328 18.45 14.52 -4.96
N THR A 329 19.61 15.19 -4.94
CA THR A 329 20.63 15.03 -3.88
C THR A 329 20.30 15.77 -2.58
N GLU A 330 19.54 16.87 -2.64
CA GLU A 330 19.08 17.62 -1.45
C GLU A 330 18.06 16.86 -0.61
N ALA A 331 17.18 16.07 -1.25
CA ALA A 331 16.11 15.34 -0.56
C ALA A 331 16.60 14.22 0.38
N ALA A 332 17.92 13.97 0.45
CA ALA A 332 18.55 12.98 1.31
C ALA A 332 19.29 13.57 2.53
N ALA A 333 19.40 14.91 2.64
CA ALA A 333 19.98 15.53 3.83
C ALA A 333 18.92 15.59 4.93
N PRO A 334 19.18 15.03 6.14
CA PRO A 334 18.31 15.31 7.29
C PRO A 334 18.31 16.82 7.56
N PRO A 335 17.21 17.38 8.11
CA PRO A 335 17.20 18.79 8.49
C PRO A 335 18.34 19.03 9.48
N GLU A 336 19.22 20.00 9.16
CA GLU A 336 20.19 20.51 10.12
C GLU A 336 19.40 21.18 11.26
N GLU A 337 19.67 20.75 12.51
CA GLU A 337 19.08 21.25 13.76
C GLU A 337 19.23 22.77 13.96
#